data_AF-A0A8S1WXB5-F1
#
_entry.id   AF-A0A8S1WXB5-F1
#
_cell.length_a   1.000
_cell.length_b   1.000
_cell.length_c   1.000
_cell.angle_alpha   90.00
_cell.angle_beta   90.00
_cell.angle_gamma   90.00
#
_symmetry.space_group_name_H-M   'P 1'
#
loop_
_entity.id
_entity.type
_entity.pdbx_description
1 polymer ?
#
loop_
_entity_poly.entity_id
_entity_poly.type
_entity_poly.pdbx_seq_one_letter_code
_entity_poly.pdbx_strand_id
1 'polypeptide(L)'
;MFFNFARFFNQQQQLDNLLTNPDCDLETILSTEGILQEIKGLGATKFADHVLKHPEMYQKMINYIIQFEDELIDKKTQIQFPFLTSEILGSQNQKLIDYLFECPEEEIQFENQQIRQGLYSQLLSFLENDILNVTSAGYFAKAFIAIIKKRGFDVWATIIKNKAILSNLIKHIDIKHIAEIIEKLIILDTSQENYEEKFFEERKELLERIIKLLQHKSYNTEIVDNVCDILIEITSKSMSSLYYNNGEIIPFIDIIKKPDLFLNIALQTQRIGPYQLLINLVEMQSKETKKEDDDEVVHNLEKDYSIFESILPELPPNLLNQDYHTSNFVNSNRSSIQPFGLARMHLLKLIQVLVQTNDYKIIKILINCRLIQALYVIILKYESNNQIHACCDKILRAIIDLNQDDFTQDVFENNDLLNYIVQNHTVENSKKGFIGFMTQISNYLEEKAKQNSKISKFLRNNEQWQQFTENILNTVNSKEKPYLCNANPRPSQEPDVLDEQETDNILNILRKFNNNFQKSDKHVGNNENGEGVLRNTEVLNEFEQDQQEDNAEEEGVQEEQDQQDKQNDEDDDKVMQEYNESNFWKLDVNEKLAQELLDNFE
;
A
#
# COMPACT_ATOMS: atom_id res chain seq x y z
N MET A 1 34.37 -32.93 20.23
CA MET A 1 33.74 -31.63 20.52
C MET A 1 32.37 -31.92 21.12
N PHE A 2 32.16 -31.56 22.39
CA PHE A 2 30.86 -31.67 23.02
C PHE A 2 29.97 -30.52 22.52
N PHE A 3 28.86 -30.84 21.87
CA PHE A 3 27.80 -29.87 21.61
C PHE A 3 27.24 -29.40 22.95
N ASN A 4 27.35 -28.10 23.21
CA ASN A 4 26.93 -27.48 24.45
C ASN A 4 25.40 -27.33 24.47
N PHE A 5 24.68 -28.43 24.67
CA PHE A 5 23.22 -28.50 24.82
C PHE A 5 22.68 -27.66 26.00
N ALA A 6 23.56 -27.18 26.90
CA ALA A 6 23.20 -26.35 28.04
C ALA A 6 22.64 -24.97 27.64
N ARG A 7 22.88 -24.48 26.42
CA ARG A 7 22.29 -23.23 25.93
C ARG A 7 20.79 -23.33 25.60
N PHE A 8 20.26 -24.54 25.48
CA PHE A 8 18.84 -24.76 25.19
C PHE A 8 17.99 -25.10 26.43
N PHE A 9 18.60 -25.32 27.60
CA PHE A 9 17.90 -25.96 28.73
C PHE A 9 18.03 -25.30 30.10
N ASN A 10 18.50 -24.05 30.22
CA ASN A 10 18.47 -23.34 31.50
C ASN A 10 18.30 -21.83 31.31
N GLN A 11 17.09 -21.39 30.97
CA GLN A 11 16.56 -20.20 31.63
C GLN A 11 15.73 -20.73 32.80
N GLN A 12 16.22 -20.56 34.04
CA GLN A 12 15.31 -20.62 35.19
C GLN A 12 14.16 -19.66 34.87
N GLN A 13 12.91 -20.13 34.95
CA GLN A 13 11.74 -19.28 34.76
C GLN A 13 11.80 -18.20 35.84
N GLN A 14 12.29 -17.01 35.49
CA GLN A 14 12.49 -15.91 36.44
C GLN A 14 11.14 -15.48 36.99
N LEU A 15 10.11 -15.53 36.15
CA LEU A 15 8.74 -15.28 36.52
C LEU A 15 8.27 -16.21 37.65
N ASP A 16 8.55 -17.51 37.59
CA ASP A 16 8.12 -18.46 38.63
C ASP A 16 8.73 -18.13 40.00
N ASN A 17 10.01 -17.77 40.01
CA ASN A 17 10.71 -17.38 41.23
C ASN A 17 10.12 -16.10 41.81
N LEU A 18 9.79 -15.12 40.96
CA LEU A 18 9.17 -13.85 41.37
C LEU A 18 7.76 -14.08 41.95
N LEU A 19 6.94 -14.90 41.27
CA LEU A 19 5.56 -15.20 41.66
C LEU A 19 5.48 -16.10 42.90
N THR A 20 6.59 -16.69 43.35
CA THR A 20 6.65 -17.42 44.62
C THR A 20 6.52 -16.47 45.82
N ASN A 21 6.91 -15.21 45.66
CA ASN A 21 6.66 -14.18 46.66
C ASN A 21 5.23 -13.62 46.49
N PRO A 22 4.31 -13.83 47.46
CA PRO A 22 2.94 -13.33 47.35
C PRO A 22 2.85 -11.79 47.37
N ASP A 23 3.87 -11.11 47.88
CA ASP A 23 3.93 -9.63 47.95
C ASP A 23 4.79 -9.04 46.81
N CYS A 24 4.99 -9.78 45.72
CA CYS A 24 5.78 -9.30 44.58
C CYS A 24 5.05 -8.14 43.88
N ASP A 25 5.70 -6.99 43.76
CA ASP A 25 5.11 -5.84 43.08
C ASP A 25 5.29 -5.91 41.55
N LEU A 26 4.43 -5.19 40.84
CA LEU A 26 4.45 -5.15 39.38
C LEU A 26 5.77 -4.56 38.87
N GLU A 27 6.31 -3.57 39.56
CA GLU A 27 7.53 -2.87 39.20
C GLU A 27 8.76 -3.79 39.22
N THR A 28 8.88 -4.69 40.21
CA THR A 28 9.93 -5.70 40.26
C THR A 28 9.81 -6.67 39.08
N ILE A 29 8.59 -7.09 38.75
CA ILE A 29 8.36 -7.96 37.61
C ILE A 29 8.77 -7.26 36.31
N LEU A 30 8.27 -6.04 36.05
CA LEU A 30 8.54 -5.30 34.82
C LEU A 30 10.01 -4.85 34.67
N SER A 31 10.74 -4.73 35.78
CA SER A 31 12.17 -4.39 35.77
C SER A 31 13.07 -5.58 35.44
N THR A 32 12.54 -6.81 35.44
CA THR A 32 13.30 -8.03 35.20
C THR A 32 13.65 -8.19 33.71
N GLU A 33 14.91 -8.49 33.40
CA GLU A 33 15.38 -8.64 32.02
C GLU A 33 14.73 -9.83 31.30
N GLY A 34 14.23 -9.62 30.08
CA GLY A 34 13.62 -10.69 29.28
C GLY A 34 12.24 -11.16 29.75
N ILE A 35 11.69 -10.58 30.83
CA ILE A 35 10.45 -11.01 31.46
C ILE A 35 9.24 -11.01 30.51
N LEU A 36 9.23 -10.12 29.51
CA LEU A 36 8.14 -10.02 28.54
C LEU A 36 7.93 -11.32 27.76
N GLN A 37 9.01 -12.00 27.37
CA GLN A 37 8.93 -13.25 26.62
C GLN A 37 8.43 -14.38 27.50
N GLU A 38 8.80 -14.40 28.79
CA GLU A 38 8.26 -15.37 29.75
C GLU A 38 6.77 -15.15 29.99
N ILE A 39 6.34 -13.90 30.20
CA ILE A 39 4.92 -13.54 30.43
C ILE A 39 4.07 -13.82 29.19
N LYS A 40 4.58 -13.60 27.96
CA LYS A 40 3.83 -13.91 26.74
C LYS A 40 3.86 -15.38 26.34
N GLY A 41 4.87 -16.11 26.80
CA GLY A 41 5.08 -17.52 26.49
C GLY A 41 4.50 -18.44 27.55
N LEU A 42 5.36 -19.31 28.09
CA LEU A 42 4.96 -20.37 29.03
C LEU A 42 4.44 -19.84 30.38
N GLY A 43 4.76 -18.59 30.72
CA GLY A 43 4.35 -17.94 31.97
C GLY A 43 2.99 -17.23 31.92
N ALA A 44 2.35 -17.14 30.74
CA ALA A 44 1.16 -16.31 30.53
C ALA A 44 0.01 -16.62 31.50
N THR A 45 -0.30 -17.90 31.69
CA THR A 45 -1.36 -18.33 32.59
C THR A 45 -1.04 -18.03 34.06
N LYS A 46 0.21 -18.27 34.48
CA LYS A 46 0.66 -18.04 35.87
C LYS A 46 0.65 -16.57 36.22
N PHE A 47 1.15 -15.72 35.32
CA PHE A 47 1.11 -14.27 35.49
C PHE A 47 -0.34 -13.78 35.59
N ALA A 48 -1.22 -14.24 34.70
CA ALA A 48 -2.64 -13.88 34.77
C ALA A 48 -3.27 -14.32 36.10
N ASP A 49 -3.04 -15.55 36.55
CA ASP A 49 -3.58 -16.05 37.82
C ASP A 49 -3.08 -15.23 39.02
N HIS A 50 -1.85 -14.73 38.97
CA HIS A 50 -1.33 -13.82 39.99
C HIS A 50 -2.03 -12.45 39.93
N VAL A 51 -2.10 -11.82 38.76
CA VAL A 51 -2.78 -10.51 38.59
C VAL A 51 -4.26 -10.58 39.00
N LEU A 52 -4.95 -11.69 38.72
CA LEU A 52 -6.36 -11.88 39.10
C LEU A 52 -6.57 -11.94 40.62
N LYS A 53 -5.56 -12.41 41.37
CA LYS A 53 -5.55 -12.41 42.84
C LYS A 53 -5.17 -11.04 43.43
N HIS A 54 -4.50 -10.21 42.63
CA HIS A 54 -3.95 -8.90 42.98
C HIS A 54 -4.45 -7.80 42.00
N PRO A 55 -5.74 -7.43 42.03
CA PRO A 55 -6.32 -6.54 41.02
C PRO A 55 -5.72 -5.13 41.00
N GLU A 56 -5.10 -4.72 42.10
CA GLU A 56 -4.26 -3.51 42.20
C GLU A 56 -3.10 -3.52 41.19
N MET A 57 -2.53 -4.69 40.87
CA MET A 57 -1.53 -4.82 39.82
C MET A 57 -2.13 -4.55 38.44
N TYR A 58 -3.33 -5.09 38.16
CA TYR A 58 -4.05 -4.78 36.93
C TYR A 58 -4.33 -3.28 36.85
N GLN A 59 -4.78 -2.68 37.95
CA GLN A 59 -5.05 -1.25 38.00
C GLN A 59 -3.80 -0.41 37.70
N LYS A 60 -2.65 -0.77 38.26
CA LYS A 60 -1.35 -0.13 37.94
C LYS A 60 -0.99 -0.31 36.47
N MET A 61 -1.20 -1.50 35.91
CA MET A 61 -0.99 -1.76 34.49
C MET A 61 -1.82 -0.80 33.62
N ILE A 62 -3.11 -0.63 33.93
CA ILE A 62 -3.97 0.33 33.22
C ILE A 62 -3.43 1.76 33.37
N ASN A 63 -3.04 2.17 34.57
CA ASN A 63 -2.47 3.50 34.80
C ASN A 63 -1.21 3.75 33.96
N TYR A 64 -0.31 2.78 33.84
CA TYR A 64 0.88 2.92 33.01
C TYR A 64 0.57 3.18 31.53
N ILE A 65 -0.53 2.63 30.99
CA ILE A 65 -0.86 2.83 29.57
C ILE A 65 -1.73 4.07 29.31
N ILE A 66 -2.49 4.55 30.30
CA ILE A 66 -3.42 5.70 30.11
C ILE A 66 -2.92 7.03 30.70
N GLN A 67 -1.99 7.01 31.65
CA GLN A 67 -1.42 8.22 32.26
C GLN A 67 0.01 8.43 31.76
N PHE A 68 0.29 9.64 31.27
CA PHE A 68 1.62 10.07 30.86
C PHE A 68 2.09 11.19 31.79
N GLU A 69 3.35 11.12 32.22
CA GLU A 69 4.09 12.10 33.06
C GLU A 69 3.78 12.10 34.57
N ASP A 70 4.60 11.34 35.32
CA ASP A 70 4.99 11.74 36.68
C ASP A 70 6.47 12.15 36.63
N GLU A 71 6.75 13.45 36.76
CA GLU A 71 8.11 14.03 36.75
C GLU A 71 9.05 13.40 37.81
N LEU A 72 8.50 12.69 38.79
CA LEU A 72 9.24 12.03 39.86
C LEU A 72 9.79 10.65 39.46
N ILE A 73 9.33 10.07 38.34
CA ILE A 73 9.78 8.76 37.85
C ILE A 73 10.94 8.95 36.87
N ASP A 74 11.95 8.07 36.92
CA ASP A 74 13.05 8.14 35.96
C ASP A 74 12.57 7.89 34.52
N LYS A 75 13.20 8.58 33.56
CA LYS A 75 12.79 8.55 32.14
C LYS A 75 12.82 7.14 31.53
N LYS A 76 13.68 6.24 32.02
CA LYS A 76 13.76 4.88 31.50
C LYS A 76 12.52 4.11 31.90
N THR A 77 12.12 4.21 33.16
CA THR A 77 10.91 3.59 33.71
C THR A 77 9.63 4.18 33.10
N GLN A 78 9.59 5.50 32.87
CA GLN A 78 8.49 6.18 32.19
C GLN A 78 8.21 5.66 30.77
N ILE A 79 9.22 5.10 30.08
CA ILE A 79 9.05 4.52 28.74
C ILE A 79 8.88 3.01 28.82
N GLN A 80 9.66 2.34 29.68
CA GLN A 80 9.72 0.89 29.79
C GLN A 80 8.39 0.30 30.28
N PHE A 81 7.80 0.84 31.36
CA PHE A 81 6.62 0.23 31.97
C PHE A 81 5.36 0.33 31.09
N PRO A 82 5.02 1.50 30.50
CA PRO A 82 3.91 1.61 29.55
C PRO A 82 4.09 0.68 28.34
N PHE A 83 5.31 0.61 27.79
CA PHE A 83 5.62 -0.29 26.69
C PHE A 83 5.37 -1.75 27.07
N LEU A 84 6.03 -2.25 28.11
CA LEU A 84 5.90 -3.64 28.55
C LEU A 84 4.46 -4.01 28.89
N THR A 85 3.76 -3.11 29.57
CA THR A 85 2.38 -3.35 29.96
C THR A 85 1.44 -3.38 28.76
N SER A 86 1.60 -2.47 27.80
CA SER A 86 0.83 -2.49 26.56
C SER A 86 1.07 -3.78 25.77
N GLU A 87 2.30 -4.31 25.79
CA GLU A 87 2.65 -5.57 25.15
C GLU A 87 2.01 -6.77 25.86
N ILE A 88 1.96 -6.76 27.21
CA ILE A 88 1.32 -7.81 28.00
C ILE A 88 -0.20 -7.80 27.78
N LEU A 89 -0.87 -6.66 27.93
CA LEU A 89 -2.32 -6.56 27.71
C LEU A 89 -2.70 -6.80 26.24
N GLY A 90 -1.81 -6.41 25.31
CA GLY A 90 -1.96 -6.69 23.88
C GLY A 90 -1.74 -8.15 23.46
N SER A 91 -1.27 -9.02 24.37
CA SER A 91 -0.98 -10.44 24.08
C SER A 91 -2.22 -11.33 23.90
N GLN A 92 -3.42 -10.77 24.05
CA GLN A 92 -4.70 -11.49 23.96
C GLN A 92 -4.84 -12.62 24.98
N ASN A 93 -4.25 -12.46 26.17
CA ASN A 93 -4.42 -13.40 27.28
C ASN A 93 -5.88 -13.42 27.73
N GLN A 94 -6.58 -14.52 27.44
CA GLN A 94 -8.01 -14.67 27.68
C GLN A 94 -8.40 -14.46 29.14
N LYS A 95 -7.62 -14.98 30.11
CA LYS A 95 -7.92 -14.82 31.54
C LYS A 95 -7.94 -13.34 31.97
N LEU A 96 -6.95 -12.56 31.51
CA LEU A 96 -6.89 -11.12 31.82
C LEU A 96 -8.04 -10.34 31.18
N ILE A 97 -8.48 -10.75 29.99
CA ILE A 97 -9.57 -10.08 29.27
C ILE A 97 -10.92 -10.45 29.89
N ASP A 98 -11.18 -11.73 30.12
CA ASP A 98 -12.44 -12.21 30.72
C ASP A 98 -12.65 -11.59 32.11
N TYR A 99 -11.57 -11.38 32.89
CA TYR A 99 -11.63 -10.73 34.20
C TYR A 99 -12.25 -9.31 34.15
N LEU A 100 -12.14 -8.59 33.03
CA LEU A 100 -12.75 -7.25 32.87
C LEU A 100 -14.28 -7.30 32.77
N PHE A 101 -14.85 -8.43 32.36
CA PHE A 101 -16.30 -8.57 32.10
C PHE A 101 -16.97 -9.52 33.09
N GLU A 102 -16.33 -10.65 33.39
CA GLU A 102 -16.86 -11.72 34.21
C GLU A 102 -16.44 -11.62 35.69
N CYS A 103 -17.35 -12.02 36.58
CA CYS A 103 -17.01 -12.21 37.98
C CYS A 103 -16.36 -13.59 38.14
N PRO A 104 -15.16 -13.68 38.73
CA PRO A 104 -14.52 -14.95 38.99
C PRO A 104 -15.37 -15.84 39.91
N GLU A 105 -15.29 -17.15 39.70
CA GLU A 105 -16.00 -18.15 40.51
C GLU A 105 -15.45 -18.26 41.94
N GLU A 106 -14.17 -17.91 42.12
CA GLU A 106 -13.50 -17.94 43.42
C GLU A 106 -13.93 -16.76 44.30
N GLU A 107 -14.06 -16.98 45.61
CA GLU A 107 -14.34 -15.90 46.57
C GLU A 107 -13.18 -14.89 46.58
N ILE A 108 -13.42 -13.71 46.01
CA ILE A 108 -12.51 -12.57 46.06
C ILE A 108 -12.91 -11.67 47.22
N GLN A 109 -11.90 -11.11 47.90
CA GLN A 109 -12.13 -10.12 48.95
C GLN A 109 -12.95 -8.94 48.42
N PHE A 110 -13.85 -8.40 49.25
CA PHE A 110 -14.77 -7.34 48.84
C PHE A 110 -14.07 -6.11 48.23
N GLU A 111 -12.90 -5.74 48.76
CA GLU A 111 -12.07 -4.62 48.24
C GLU A 111 -11.54 -4.92 46.84
N ASN A 112 -10.99 -6.12 46.63
CA ASN A 112 -10.51 -6.59 45.33
C ASN A 112 -11.64 -6.64 44.28
N GLN A 113 -12.85 -7.00 44.71
CA GLN A 113 -14.03 -6.97 43.83
C GLN A 113 -14.43 -5.55 43.41
N GLN A 114 -14.29 -4.55 44.29
CA GLN A 114 -14.54 -3.15 43.92
C GLN A 114 -13.51 -2.63 42.91
N ILE A 115 -12.22 -2.90 43.13
CA ILE A 115 -11.15 -2.51 42.20
C ILE A 115 -11.44 -3.12 40.83
N ARG A 116 -11.71 -4.44 40.79
CA ARG A 116 -12.04 -5.18 39.58
C ARG A 116 -13.18 -4.55 38.78
N GLN A 117 -14.28 -4.18 39.44
CA GLN A 117 -15.43 -3.53 38.79
C GLN A 117 -15.09 -2.17 38.15
N GLY A 118 -14.08 -1.48 38.67
CA GLY A 118 -13.62 -0.19 38.15
C GLY A 118 -12.64 -0.28 36.98
N LEU A 119 -11.95 -1.42 36.77
CA LEU A 119 -10.84 -1.55 35.82
C LEU A 119 -11.22 -1.16 34.38
N TYR A 120 -12.31 -1.73 33.87
CA TYR A 120 -12.71 -1.47 32.48
C TYR A 120 -13.15 -0.01 32.25
N SER A 121 -13.91 0.55 33.19
CA SER A 121 -14.30 1.97 33.17
C SER A 121 -13.08 2.89 33.24
N GLN A 122 -12.09 2.55 34.07
CA GLN A 122 -10.84 3.30 34.19
C GLN A 122 -10.03 3.25 32.88
N LEU A 123 -9.93 2.09 32.23
CA LEU A 123 -9.31 1.99 30.91
C LEU A 123 -10.00 2.91 29.89
N LEU A 124 -11.34 2.88 29.83
CA LEU A 124 -12.14 3.68 28.90
C LEU A 124 -12.07 5.19 29.19
N SER A 125 -11.79 5.59 30.43
CA SER A 125 -11.65 7.01 30.83
C SER A 125 -10.56 7.74 30.05
N PHE A 126 -9.57 7.01 29.50
CA PHE A 126 -8.56 7.58 28.61
C PHE A 126 -9.17 8.35 27.43
N LEU A 127 -10.30 7.87 26.89
CA LEU A 127 -10.97 8.48 25.75
C LEU A 127 -11.70 9.79 26.11
N GLU A 128 -11.98 10.01 27.39
CA GLU A 128 -12.69 11.20 27.87
C GLU A 128 -11.82 12.46 27.76
N ASN A 129 -10.49 12.31 27.80
CA ASN A 129 -9.55 13.39 27.60
C ASN A 129 -9.83 14.13 26.28
N ASP A 130 -9.64 15.45 26.28
CA ASP A 130 -9.86 16.27 25.09
C ASP A 130 -8.72 16.18 24.08
N ILE A 131 -7.50 15.93 24.56
CA ILE A 131 -6.31 15.75 23.74
C ILE A 131 -5.64 14.45 24.17
N LEU A 132 -5.36 13.57 23.22
CA LEU A 132 -4.63 12.34 23.48
C LEU A 132 -3.20 12.48 22.98
N ASN A 133 -2.25 11.99 23.79
CA ASN A 133 -0.89 11.77 23.33
C ASN A 133 -0.87 10.57 22.37
N VAL A 134 -0.22 10.71 21.21
CA VAL A 134 -0.17 9.66 20.18
C VAL A 134 0.47 8.36 20.69
N THR A 135 1.53 8.46 21.50
CA THR A 135 2.21 7.30 22.09
C THR A 135 1.31 6.55 23.08
N SER A 136 0.64 7.27 23.99
CA SER A 136 -0.32 6.67 24.92
C SER A 136 -1.53 6.08 24.18
N ALA A 137 -2.00 6.76 23.12
CA ALA A 137 -3.05 6.22 22.26
C ALA A 137 -2.62 4.90 21.60
N GLY A 138 -1.34 4.74 21.26
CA GLY A 138 -0.79 3.48 20.75
C GLY A 138 -0.78 2.37 21.79
N TYR A 139 -0.39 2.66 23.03
CA TYR A 139 -0.45 1.70 24.13
C TYR A 139 -1.89 1.29 24.47
N PHE A 140 -2.79 2.28 24.56
CA PHE A 140 -4.22 2.07 24.76
C PHE A 140 -4.81 1.22 23.64
N ALA A 141 -4.58 1.58 22.37
CA ALA A 141 -5.12 0.86 21.22
C ALA A 141 -4.64 -0.59 21.18
N LYS A 142 -3.37 -0.85 21.50
CA LYS A 142 -2.83 -2.21 21.56
C LYS A 142 -3.58 -3.08 22.57
N ALA A 143 -3.84 -2.57 23.77
CA ALA A 143 -4.61 -3.27 24.80
C ALA A 143 -6.09 -3.41 24.40
N PHE A 144 -6.71 -2.33 23.93
CA PHE A 144 -8.15 -2.29 23.63
C PHE A 144 -8.51 -3.12 22.39
N ILE A 145 -7.66 -3.14 21.36
CA ILE A 145 -7.83 -4.01 20.19
C ILE A 145 -7.75 -5.49 20.60
N ALA A 146 -6.87 -5.85 21.56
CA ALA A 146 -6.82 -7.22 22.07
C ALA A 146 -8.13 -7.61 22.77
N ILE A 147 -8.75 -6.68 23.51
CA ILE A 147 -10.08 -6.86 24.10
C ILE A 147 -11.13 -7.04 22.99
N ILE A 148 -11.18 -6.16 21.98
CA ILE A 148 -12.16 -6.26 20.87
C ILE A 148 -12.04 -7.59 20.12
N LYS A 149 -10.83 -8.11 19.93
CA LYS A 149 -10.61 -9.39 19.24
C LYS A 149 -11.14 -10.60 20.02
N LYS A 150 -11.33 -10.51 21.33
CA LYS A 150 -11.72 -11.63 22.20
C LYS A 150 -13.11 -11.48 22.81
N ARG A 151 -13.54 -10.24 23.08
CA ARG A 151 -14.78 -9.84 23.76
C ARG A 151 -15.44 -8.66 23.05
N GLY A 152 -15.40 -8.67 21.72
CA GLY A 152 -15.97 -7.65 20.85
C GLY A 152 -17.47 -7.43 21.04
N PHE A 153 -18.26 -8.47 21.35
CA PHE A 153 -19.69 -8.29 21.62
C PHE A 153 -19.95 -7.62 22.96
N ASP A 154 -19.16 -7.92 24.01
CA ASP A 154 -19.27 -7.21 25.28
C ASP A 154 -18.82 -5.74 25.18
N VAL A 155 -17.84 -5.45 24.33
CA VAL A 155 -17.45 -4.07 23.99
C VAL A 155 -18.64 -3.33 23.38
N TRP A 156 -19.31 -3.91 22.38
CA TRP A 156 -20.50 -3.32 21.77
C TRP A 156 -21.67 -3.16 22.76
N ALA A 157 -21.94 -4.18 23.59
CA ALA A 157 -22.94 -4.10 24.64
C ALA A 157 -22.66 -2.94 25.62
N THR A 158 -21.39 -2.65 25.90
CA THR A 158 -20.98 -1.49 26.70
C THR A 158 -21.22 -0.18 25.96
N ILE A 159 -20.85 -0.09 24.68
CA ILE A 159 -21.03 1.10 23.84
C ILE A 159 -22.52 1.48 23.74
N ILE A 160 -23.41 0.49 23.60
CA ILE A 160 -24.86 0.72 23.53
C ILE A 160 -25.38 1.33 24.83
N LYS A 161 -24.89 0.85 25.98
CA LYS A 161 -25.24 1.39 27.30
C LYS A 161 -24.67 2.79 27.51
N ASN A 162 -23.49 3.09 26.98
CA ASN A 162 -22.84 4.39 27.09
C ASN A 162 -22.32 4.90 25.72
N LYS A 163 -23.19 5.63 25.01
CA LYS A 163 -22.88 6.22 23.69
C LYS A 163 -21.76 7.29 23.72
N ALA A 164 -21.35 7.75 24.89
CA ALA A 164 -20.23 8.68 25.02
C ALA A 164 -18.91 8.02 24.57
N ILE A 165 -18.75 6.72 24.79
CA ILE A 165 -17.56 5.96 24.36
C ILE A 165 -17.38 6.10 22.84
N LEU A 166 -18.43 5.82 22.08
CA LEU A 166 -18.38 5.93 20.62
C LEU A 166 -18.16 7.37 20.15
N SER A 167 -18.75 8.33 20.84
CA SER A 167 -18.57 9.75 20.53
C SER A 167 -17.13 10.20 20.77
N ASN A 168 -16.48 9.71 21.83
CA ASN A 168 -15.08 9.97 22.14
C ASN A 168 -14.13 9.27 21.16
N LEU A 169 -14.42 8.04 20.72
CA LEU A 169 -13.65 7.39 19.66
C LEU A 169 -13.70 8.22 18.36
N ILE A 170 -14.89 8.65 17.95
CA ILE A 170 -15.06 9.49 16.75
C ILE A 170 -14.40 10.87 16.93
N LYS A 171 -14.37 11.42 18.15
CA LYS A 171 -13.69 12.69 18.48
C LYS A 171 -12.20 12.63 18.11
N HIS A 172 -11.57 11.48 18.32
CA HIS A 172 -10.13 11.24 18.19
C HIS A 172 -9.73 10.42 16.96
N ILE A 173 -10.60 10.31 15.95
CA ILE A 173 -10.37 9.49 14.74
C ILE A 173 -9.22 10.00 13.86
N ASP A 174 -8.77 11.24 14.07
CA ASP A 174 -7.56 11.80 13.46
C ASP A 174 -6.28 11.11 13.95
N ILE A 175 -6.32 10.42 15.09
CA ILE A 175 -5.23 9.56 15.56
C ILE A 175 -5.36 8.17 14.95
N LYS A 176 -4.35 7.75 14.18
CA LYS A 176 -4.33 6.45 13.47
C LYS A 176 -4.69 5.25 14.36
N HIS A 177 -4.17 5.22 15.58
CA HIS A 177 -4.41 4.14 16.54
C HIS A 177 -5.88 4.06 17.01
N ILE A 178 -6.58 5.20 17.08
CA ILE A 178 -8.01 5.23 17.39
C ILE A 178 -8.84 4.84 16.16
N ALA A 179 -8.42 5.24 14.96
CA ALA A 179 -9.04 4.80 13.72
C ALA A 179 -8.99 3.26 13.57
N GLU A 180 -7.86 2.63 13.94
CA GLU A 180 -7.73 1.16 13.96
C GLU A 180 -8.72 0.49 14.95
N ILE A 181 -9.00 1.12 16.11
CA ILE A 181 -10.04 0.63 17.03
C ILE A 181 -11.41 0.66 16.35
N ILE A 182 -11.76 1.79 15.71
CA ILE A 182 -13.02 1.95 14.99
C ILE A 182 -13.12 0.91 13.86
N GLU A 183 -12.04 0.67 13.13
CA GLU A 183 -11.94 -0.37 12.12
C GLU A 183 -12.29 -1.75 12.69
N LYS A 184 -11.72 -2.14 13.84
CA LYS A 184 -12.01 -3.43 14.48
C LYS A 184 -13.41 -3.53 15.07
N LEU A 185 -14.03 -2.40 15.41
CA LEU A 185 -15.44 -2.37 15.84
C LEU A 185 -16.38 -2.60 14.65
N ILE A 186 -16.09 -2.04 13.48
CA ILE A 186 -16.87 -2.25 12.25
C ILE A 186 -16.62 -3.67 11.71
N ILE A 187 -15.34 -4.02 11.51
CA ILE A 187 -14.89 -5.32 11.00
C ILE A 187 -14.58 -6.25 12.18
N LEU A 188 -15.64 -6.55 12.93
CA LEU A 188 -15.56 -7.39 14.11
C LEU A 188 -15.27 -8.86 13.73
N ASP A 189 -14.36 -9.49 14.47
CA ASP A 189 -14.16 -10.94 14.39
C ASP A 189 -15.28 -11.66 15.13
N THR A 190 -16.21 -12.27 14.39
CA THR A 190 -17.37 -12.96 14.95
C THR A 190 -17.09 -14.43 15.28
N SER A 191 -15.85 -14.90 15.12
CA SER A 191 -15.51 -16.32 15.30
C SER A 191 -15.32 -16.74 16.76
N GLN A 192 -15.02 -15.80 17.65
CA GLN A 192 -14.56 -16.09 19.01
C GLN A 192 -15.67 -16.13 20.06
N GLU A 193 -16.87 -15.63 19.74
CA GLU A 193 -17.95 -15.46 20.71
C GLU A 193 -19.27 -16.04 20.20
N ASN A 194 -19.97 -16.79 21.06
CA ASN A 194 -21.28 -17.37 20.77
C ASN A 194 -22.41 -16.42 21.22
N TYR A 195 -22.56 -15.27 20.56
CA TYR A 195 -23.71 -14.38 20.77
C TYR A 195 -24.74 -14.56 19.64
N GLU A 196 -26.03 -14.47 20.00
CA GLU A 196 -27.12 -14.35 19.01
C GLU A 196 -27.08 -12.98 18.31
N GLU A 197 -26.69 -11.92 19.02
CA GLU A 197 -26.67 -10.54 18.55
C GLU A 197 -25.26 -10.14 18.08
N LYS A 198 -25.10 -9.93 16.76
CA LYS A 198 -23.82 -9.54 16.12
C LYS A 198 -23.66 -8.02 15.94
N PHE A 199 -24.53 -7.22 16.56
CA PHE A 199 -24.56 -5.75 16.47
C PHE A 199 -24.42 -5.22 15.03
N PHE A 200 -25.14 -5.84 14.10
CA PHE A 200 -24.95 -5.56 12.68
C PHE A 200 -25.40 -4.14 12.30
N GLU A 201 -26.52 -3.70 12.86
CA GLU A 201 -27.07 -2.37 12.58
C GLU A 201 -26.22 -1.26 13.22
N GLU A 202 -25.71 -1.47 14.43
CA GLU A 202 -24.85 -0.52 15.13
C GLU A 202 -23.51 -0.33 14.42
N ARG A 203 -22.94 -1.42 13.89
CA ARG A 203 -21.72 -1.37 13.08
C ARG A 203 -21.92 -0.61 11.76
N LYS A 204 -23.07 -0.78 11.11
CA LYS A 204 -23.45 0.00 9.93
C LYS A 204 -23.67 1.48 10.27
N GLU A 205 -24.36 1.78 11.37
CA GLU A 205 -24.55 3.17 11.83
C GLU A 205 -23.20 3.86 12.10
N LEU A 206 -22.24 3.14 12.69
CA LEU A 206 -20.88 3.64 12.87
C LEU A 206 -20.18 3.95 11.54
N LEU A 207 -20.27 3.04 10.56
CA LEU A 207 -19.74 3.26 9.21
C LEU A 207 -20.35 4.50 8.55
N GLU A 208 -21.68 4.65 8.62
CA GLU A 208 -22.37 5.83 8.08
C GLU A 208 -21.93 7.12 8.78
N ARG A 209 -21.73 7.09 10.11
CA ARG A 209 -21.28 8.25 10.88
C ARG A 209 -19.87 8.68 10.50
N ILE A 210 -18.92 7.77 10.28
CA ILE A 210 -17.56 8.14 9.87
C ILE A 210 -17.51 8.66 8.43
N ILE A 211 -18.34 8.13 7.52
CA ILE A 211 -18.46 8.66 6.15
C ILE A 211 -19.05 10.08 6.18
N LYS A 212 -20.06 10.31 7.01
CA LYS A 212 -20.63 11.66 7.19
C LYS A 212 -19.62 12.62 7.83
N LEU A 213 -18.81 12.15 8.77
CA LEU A 213 -17.73 12.95 9.36
C LEU A 213 -16.71 13.34 8.28
N LEU A 214 -16.26 12.37 7.47
CA LEU A 214 -15.33 12.57 6.37
C LEU A 214 -15.84 13.64 5.40
N GLN A 215 -17.13 13.61 5.04
CA GLN A 215 -17.76 14.61 4.19
C GLN A 215 -17.70 16.04 4.79
N HIS A 216 -17.91 16.18 6.10
CA HIS A 216 -17.95 17.49 6.75
C HIS A 216 -16.60 18.00 7.25
N LYS A 217 -15.60 17.11 7.39
CA LYS A 217 -14.26 17.42 7.90
C LYS A 217 -13.15 17.10 6.88
N SER A 218 -13.44 17.18 5.59
CA SER A 218 -12.45 16.94 4.52
C SER A 218 -11.25 17.89 4.57
N TYR A 219 -11.35 19.03 5.26
CA TYR A 219 -10.21 19.93 5.50
C TYR A 219 -9.12 19.36 6.42
N ASN A 220 -9.42 18.30 7.19
CA ASN A 220 -8.45 17.62 8.04
C ASN A 220 -7.94 16.36 7.31
N THR A 221 -6.68 16.39 6.91
CA THR A 221 -6.07 15.34 6.07
C THR A 221 -5.93 14.01 6.81
N GLU A 222 -5.69 14.04 8.11
CA GLU A 222 -5.55 12.88 8.97
C GLU A 222 -6.89 12.13 9.09
N ILE A 223 -8.00 12.86 9.23
CA ILE A 223 -9.35 12.26 9.18
C ILE A 223 -9.62 11.64 7.81
N VAL A 224 -9.23 12.31 6.73
CA VAL A 224 -9.40 11.79 5.37
C VAL A 224 -8.65 10.47 5.20
N ASP A 225 -7.37 10.45 5.55
CA ASP A 225 -6.54 9.25 5.45
C ASP A 225 -7.06 8.12 6.33
N ASN A 226 -7.30 8.38 7.60
CA ASN A 226 -7.72 7.36 8.56
C ASN A 226 -9.09 6.77 8.22
N VAL A 227 -10.07 7.60 7.84
CA VAL A 227 -11.38 7.08 7.42
C VAL A 227 -11.26 6.31 6.11
N CYS A 228 -10.53 6.84 5.12
CA CYS A 228 -10.33 6.11 3.86
C CYS A 228 -9.63 4.77 4.07
N ASP A 229 -8.64 4.66 4.95
CA ASP A 229 -7.98 3.40 5.30
C ASP A 229 -8.98 2.36 5.83
N ILE A 230 -9.91 2.78 6.69
CA ILE A 230 -10.99 1.90 7.18
C ILE A 230 -11.86 1.42 6.01
N LEU A 231 -12.27 2.32 5.12
CA LEU A 231 -13.12 1.97 3.97
C LEU A 231 -12.38 1.08 2.96
N ILE A 232 -11.08 1.30 2.76
CA ILE A 232 -10.19 0.49 1.94
C ILE A 232 -10.06 -0.91 2.53
N GLU A 233 -9.90 -1.07 3.85
CA GLU A 233 -9.84 -2.39 4.48
C GLU A 233 -11.16 -3.16 4.29
N ILE A 234 -12.32 -2.49 4.44
CA ILE A 234 -13.64 -3.11 4.20
C ILE A 234 -13.77 -3.58 2.75
N THR A 235 -13.42 -2.72 1.78
CA THR A 235 -13.50 -3.05 0.34
C THR A 235 -12.48 -4.13 -0.07
N SER A 236 -11.25 -4.06 0.43
CA SER A 236 -10.21 -5.07 0.20
C SER A 236 -10.57 -6.43 0.75
N LYS A 237 -11.15 -6.50 1.96
CA LYS A 237 -11.65 -7.77 2.49
C LYS A 237 -12.71 -8.37 1.60
N SER A 238 -13.64 -7.58 1.08
CA SER A 238 -14.63 -8.07 0.11
C SER A 238 -13.99 -8.63 -1.16
N MET A 239 -12.79 -8.17 -1.55
CA MET A 239 -12.05 -8.65 -2.72
C MET A 239 -11.21 -9.91 -2.48
N SER A 240 -11.09 -10.40 -1.25
CA SER A 240 -10.33 -11.62 -0.96
C SER A 240 -11.22 -12.87 -1.09
N SER A 241 -10.71 -13.91 -1.75
CA SER A 241 -11.42 -15.19 -2.02
C SER A 241 -11.97 -15.87 -0.76
N LEU A 242 -11.37 -15.60 0.40
CA LEU A 242 -11.84 -16.09 1.71
C LEU A 242 -13.15 -15.43 2.16
N TYR A 243 -13.47 -14.23 1.66
CA TYR A 243 -14.59 -13.40 2.09
C TYR A 243 -15.65 -13.16 1.01
N TYR A 244 -15.41 -13.53 -0.25
CA TYR A 244 -16.43 -13.45 -1.31
C TYR A 244 -17.72 -14.25 -1.00
N ASN A 245 -17.66 -15.19 -0.05
CA ASN A 245 -18.81 -15.94 0.44
C ASN A 245 -19.40 -15.39 1.76
N ASN A 246 -18.84 -14.29 2.30
CA ASN A 246 -19.34 -13.70 3.53
C ASN A 246 -20.39 -12.63 3.23
N GLY A 247 -21.65 -13.06 3.07
CA GLY A 247 -22.79 -12.16 2.83
C GLY A 247 -22.94 -11.04 3.86
N GLU A 248 -22.29 -11.16 5.03
CA GLU A 248 -22.28 -10.12 6.06
C GLU A 248 -21.55 -8.83 5.62
N ILE A 249 -20.58 -8.88 4.70
CA ILE A 249 -19.83 -7.66 4.30
C ILE A 249 -20.57 -6.82 3.26
N ILE A 250 -21.45 -7.44 2.46
CA ILE A 250 -22.15 -6.79 1.34
C ILE A 250 -22.91 -5.52 1.77
N PRO A 251 -23.69 -5.52 2.87
CA PRO A 251 -24.41 -4.32 3.30
C PRO A 251 -23.48 -3.16 3.71
N PHE A 252 -22.25 -3.44 4.16
CA PHE A 252 -21.27 -2.38 4.42
C PHE A 252 -20.77 -1.77 3.10
N ILE A 253 -20.55 -2.59 2.07
CA ILE A 253 -20.15 -2.10 0.75
C ILE A 253 -21.23 -1.21 0.13
N ASP A 254 -22.51 -1.55 0.29
CA ASP A 254 -23.61 -0.72 -0.22
C ASP A 254 -23.63 0.69 0.39
N ILE A 255 -23.22 0.83 1.66
CA ILE A 255 -23.05 2.14 2.32
C ILE A 255 -21.87 2.93 1.72
N ILE A 256 -20.84 2.22 1.23
CA ILE A 256 -19.60 2.77 0.65
C ILE A 256 -19.76 3.08 -0.85
N LYS A 257 -20.77 2.56 -1.57
CA LYS A 257 -20.98 2.85 -3.00
C LYS A 257 -21.45 4.30 -3.26
N LYS A 258 -20.55 5.27 -3.09
CA LYS A 258 -20.79 6.72 -3.23
C LYS A 258 -19.67 7.40 -4.03
N PRO A 259 -19.49 7.07 -5.32
CA PRO A 259 -18.35 7.54 -6.11
C PRO A 259 -18.25 9.06 -6.19
N ASP A 260 -19.37 9.79 -6.34
CA ASP A 260 -19.38 11.25 -6.38
C ASP A 260 -18.79 11.87 -5.10
N LEU A 261 -19.14 11.30 -3.94
CA LEU A 261 -18.64 11.80 -2.65
C LEU A 261 -17.12 11.68 -2.58
N PHE A 262 -16.59 10.50 -2.92
CA PHE A 262 -15.15 10.25 -2.82
C PHE A 262 -14.37 10.99 -3.89
N LEU A 263 -14.87 11.13 -5.11
CA LEU A 263 -14.19 11.96 -6.11
C LEU A 263 -14.12 13.42 -5.66
N ASN A 264 -15.24 13.98 -5.16
CA ASN A 264 -15.25 15.35 -4.65
C ASN A 264 -14.22 15.56 -3.53
N ILE A 265 -14.14 14.63 -2.57
CA ILE A 265 -13.13 14.68 -1.51
C ILE A 265 -11.72 14.53 -2.10
N ALA A 266 -11.51 13.62 -3.05
CA ALA A 266 -10.22 13.40 -3.70
C ALA A 266 -9.71 14.68 -4.37
N LEU A 267 -10.56 15.34 -5.17
CA LEU A 267 -10.23 16.57 -5.88
C LEU A 267 -9.98 17.75 -4.92
N GLN A 268 -10.78 17.87 -3.86
CA GLN A 268 -10.62 18.94 -2.86
C GLN A 268 -9.36 18.80 -2.01
N THR A 269 -8.99 17.57 -1.66
CA THR A 269 -7.94 17.29 -0.67
C THR A 269 -6.63 16.83 -1.29
N GLN A 270 -6.65 16.38 -2.54
CA GLN A 270 -5.52 15.76 -3.24
C GLN A 270 -4.91 14.58 -2.45
N ARG A 271 -5.72 13.92 -1.60
CA ARG A 271 -5.30 12.73 -0.84
C ARG A 271 -5.48 11.47 -1.67
N ILE A 272 -4.61 10.49 -1.42
CA ILE A 272 -4.56 9.23 -2.17
C ILE A 272 -5.73 8.31 -1.79
N GLY A 273 -6.09 8.26 -0.51
CA GLY A 273 -7.10 7.35 0.04
C GLY A 273 -8.44 7.36 -0.73
N PRO A 274 -9.05 8.53 -0.99
CA PRO A 274 -10.29 8.60 -1.77
C PRO A 274 -10.18 8.01 -3.19
N TYR A 275 -9.07 8.23 -3.89
CA TYR A 275 -8.84 7.62 -5.22
C TYR A 275 -8.67 6.10 -5.11
N GLN A 276 -7.90 5.63 -4.13
CA GLN A 276 -7.73 4.19 -3.91
C GLN A 276 -9.05 3.49 -3.59
N LEU A 277 -9.94 4.16 -2.83
CA LEU A 277 -11.28 3.65 -2.57
C LEU A 277 -12.12 3.54 -3.85
N LEU A 278 -12.07 4.53 -4.74
CA LEU A 278 -12.74 4.47 -6.04
C LEU A 278 -12.19 3.33 -6.90
N ILE A 279 -10.86 3.15 -6.92
CA ILE A 279 -10.20 2.04 -7.63
C ILE A 279 -10.72 0.70 -7.10
N ASN A 280 -10.72 0.50 -5.78
CA ASN A 280 -11.24 -0.71 -5.16
C ASN A 280 -12.70 -0.96 -5.56
N LEU A 281 -13.56 0.07 -5.57
CA LEU A 281 -14.96 -0.09 -5.98
C LEU A 281 -15.11 -0.52 -7.44
N VAL A 282 -14.22 -0.09 -8.35
CA VAL A 282 -14.23 -0.55 -9.76
C VAL A 282 -13.75 -2.00 -9.85
N GLU A 283 -12.64 -2.34 -9.19
CA GLU A 283 -12.04 -3.68 -9.21
C GLU A 283 -12.95 -4.75 -8.57
N MET A 284 -13.70 -4.36 -7.53
CA MET A 284 -14.69 -5.21 -6.88
C MET A 284 -15.81 -5.67 -7.80
N GLN A 285 -16.21 -4.86 -8.78
CA GLN A 285 -17.23 -5.23 -9.76
C GLN A 285 -16.72 -6.28 -10.76
N SER A 286 -15.41 -6.55 -10.78
CA SER A 286 -14.76 -7.46 -11.72
C SER A 286 -14.14 -8.69 -11.06
N LYS A 287 -14.94 -9.60 -10.47
CA LYS A 287 -14.51 -11.00 -10.28
C LYS A 287 -15.65 -11.98 -10.53
N GLU A 288 -15.65 -12.58 -11.72
CA GLU A 288 -16.33 -13.84 -11.99
C GLU A 288 -15.27 -14.87 -12.38
N THR A 289 -15.10 -15.92 -11.57
CA THR A 289 -14.50 -17.17 -12.00
C THR A 289 -15.14 -18.36 -11.29
N LYS A 290 -15.74 -19.27 -12.09
CA LYS A 290 -15.97 -20.71 -11.82
C LYS A 290 -15.69 -21.44 -13.15
N LYS A 291 -15.14 -22.65 -13.26
CA LYS A 291 -15.17 -23.90 -12.45
C LYS A 291 -14.00 -24.84 -12.85
N GLU A 292 -13.75 -25.90 -12.09
CA GLU A 292 -13.59 -27.33 -12.50
C GLU A 292 -13.89 -28.15 -11.21
N ASP A 293 -15.08 -28.68 -10.89
CA ASP A 293 -15.91 -29.67 -11.56
C ASP A 293 -17.34 -29.61 -10.97
N ASP A 294 -18.33 -29.99 -11.78
CA ASP A 294 -19.74 -30.28 -11.49
C ASP A 294 -20.76 -29.11 -11.25
N ASP A 295 -21.88 -29.27 -11.96
CA ASP A 295 -23.20 -28.61 -12.03
C ASP A 295 -23.63 -27.83 -10.78
N GLU A 296 -23.97 -26.55 -10.73
CA GLU A 296 -24.31 -25.45 -11.62
C GLU A 296 -23.86 -24.19 -10.85
N VAL A 297 -23.25 -23.22 -11.52
CA VAL A 297 -23.44 -21.80 -11.19
C VAL A 297 -23.31 -21.05 -12.50
N VAL A 298 -24.44 -20.58 -13.01
CA VAL A 298 -24.48 -19.48 -13.96
C VAL A 298 -24.38 -18.20 -13.15
N HIS A 299 -23.25 -17.53 -13.26
CA HIS A 299 -23.18 -16.09 -13.06
C HIS A 299 -22.74 -15.54 -14.42
N ASN A 300 -23.72 -15.06 -15.18
CA ASN A 300 -23.52 -13.90 -16.03
C ASN A 300 -23.98 -12.72 -15.14
N LEU A 301 -23.10 -12.19 -14.30
CA LEU A 301 -23.29 -10.91 -13.67
C LEU A 301 -22.94 -9.89 -14.75
N GLU A 302 -23.96 -9.32 -15.38
CA GLU A 302 -23.76 -8.03 -16.06
C GLU A 302 -23.09 -7.10 -15.05
N LYS A 303 -21.80 -6.83 -15.25
CA LYS A 303 -21.06 -5.89 -14.41
C LYS A 303 -21.68 -4.52 -14.65
N ASP A 304 -22.33 -3.98 -13.64
CA ASP A 304 -22.97 -2.67 -13.73
C ASP A 304 -22.02 -1.59 -13.21
N TYR A 305 -21.43 -0.84 -14.14
CA TYR A 305 -20.58 0.31 -13.84
C TYR A 305 -21.34 1.63 -13.84
N SER A 306 -22.68 1.61 -13.93
CA SER A 306 -23.52 2.81 -14.01
C SER A 306 -23.32 3.80 -12.86
N ILE A 307 -22.96 3.29 -11.67
CA ILE A 307 -22.67 4.12 -10.50
C ILE A 307 -21.52 5.12 -10.76
N PHE A 308 -20.61 4.82 -11.69
CA PHE A 308 -19.47 5.69 -12.00
C PHE A 308 -19.79 6.72 -13.10
N GLU A 309 -20.91 6.61 -13.82
CA GLU A 309 -21.22 7.48 -14.96
C GLU A 309 -21.19 8.97 -14.61
N SER A 310 -21.63 9.34 -13.40
CA SER A 310 -21.65 10.72 -12.92
C SER A 310 -20.27 11.32 -12.73
N ILE A 311 -19.26 10.51 -12.39
CA ILE A 311 -17.91 10.99 -12.09
C ILE A 311 -16.99 11.04 -13.32
N LEU A 312 -17.31 10.30 -14.40
CA LEU A 312 -16.47 10.20 -15.59
C LEU A 312 -16.13 11.55 -16.25
N PRO A 313 -17.06 12.51 -16.36
CA PRO A 313 -16.76 13.78 -17.02
C PRO A 313 -15.69 14.61 -16.31
N GLU A 314 -15.51 14.39 -15.00
CA GLU A 314 -14.54 15.12 -14.20
C GLU A 314 -13.14 14.50 -14.27
N LEU A 315 -12.98 13.23 -14.69
CA LEU A 315 -11.68 12.55 -14.58
C LEU A 315 -10.63 13.11 -15.56
N PRO A 316 -10.86 13.18 -16.89
CA PRO A 316 -9.83 13.65 -17.80
C PRO A 316 -9.40 15.11 -17.60
N PRO A 317 -10.31 16.09 -17.41
CA PRO A 317 -9.91 17.48 -17.17
C PRO A 317 -9.05 17.65 -15.91
N ASN A 318 -9.35 16.91 -14.84
CA ASN A 318 -8.59 16.99 -13.59
C ASN A 318 -7.19 16.37 -13.68
N LEU A 319 -6.83 15.63 -14.74
CA LEU A 319 -5.44 15.24 -15.00
C LEU A 319 -4.56 16.43 -15.36
N LEU A 320 -5.14 17.45 -15.99
CA LEU A 320 -4.42 18.62 -16.49
C LEU A 320 -4.36 19.75 -15.46
N ASN A 321 -5.30 19.76 -14.51
CA ASN A 321 -5.34 20.72 -13.42
C ASN A 321 -4.04 20.71 -12.60
N GLN A 322 -3.63 21.89 -12.14
CA GLN A 322 -2.43 22.04 -11.32
C GLN A 322 -2.69 21.55 -9.90
N ASP A 323 -1.76 20.76 -9.38
CA ASP A 323 -1.75 20.37 -7.98
C ASP A 323 -1.10 21.49 -7.17
N TYR A 324 -1.89 22.19 -6.35
CA TYR A 324 -1.44 23.36 -5.57
C TYR A 324 -0.45 22.99 -4.46
N HIS A 325 -0.33 21.70 -4.11
CA HIS A 325 0.49 21.23 -2.99
C HIS A 325 1.89 20.77 -3.41
N THR A 326 2.16 20.66 -4.71
CA THR A 326 3.46 20.22 -5.19
C THR A 326 4.34 21.39 -5.63
N SER A 327 5.39 21.65 -4.84
CA SER A 327 6.42 22.63 -5.19
C SER A 327 7.29 22.13 -6.34
N ASN A 328 7.64 23.05 -7.25
CA ASN A 328 8.62 22.77 -8.31
C ASN A 328 9.97 22.41 -7.68
N PHE A 329 10.69 21.50 -8.34
CA PHE A 329 12.06 21.17 -7.97
C PHE A 329 12.96 21.27 -9.19
N VAL A 330 14.26 21.44 -8.95
CA VAL A 330 15.25 21.52 -10.01
C VAL A 330 15.86 20.15 -10.20
N ASN A 331 15.81 19.61 -11.42
CA ASN A 331 16.43 18.33 -11.73
C ASN A 331 17.96 18.46 -11.93
N SER A 332 18.64 17.34 -12.17
CA SER A 332 20.08 17.30 -12.47
C SER A 332 20.47 18.12 -13.71
N ASN A 333 19.54 18.38 -14.63
CA ASN A 333 19.73 19.20 -15.82
C ASN A 333 19.46 20.69 -15.56
N ARG A 334 19.28 21.09 -14.29
CA ARG A 334 18.98 22.45 -13.85
C ARG A 334 17.67 23.03 -14.39
N SER A 335 16.77 22.20 -14.90
CA SER A 335 15.43 22.62 -15.30
C SER A 335 14.46 22.54 -14.12
N SER A 336 13.60 23.56 -13.99
CA SER A 336 12.51 23.58 -13.01
C SER A 336 11.40 22.64 -13.48
N ILE A 337 11.24 21.51 -12.81
CA ILE A 337 10.19 20.54 -13.08
C ILE A 337 9.08 20.69 -12.05
N GLN A 338 7.85 20.87 -12.52
CA GLN A 338 6.67 20.67 -11.71
C GLN A 338 6.38 19.15 -11.67
N PRO A 339 6.27 18.50 -10.51
CA PRO A 339 5.95 17.08 -10.46
C PRO A 339 4.49 16.83 -10.84
N PHE A 340 4.20 15.63 -11.38
CA PHE A 340 2.82 15.22 -11.63
C PHE A 340 2.04 14.98 -10.33
N GLY A 341 2.72 14.60 -9.24
CA GLY A 341 2.09 14.41 -7.93
C GLY A 341 1.37 13.07 -7.81
N LEU A 342 1.31 12.55 -6.58
CA LEU A 342 0.74 11.22 -6.30
C LEU A 342 -0.77 11.17 -6.51
N ALA A 343 -1.50 12.26 -6.23
CA ALA A 343 -2.93 12.35 -6.42
C ALA A 343 -3.33 12.14 -7.89
N ARG A 344 -2.70 12.88 -8.81
CA ARG A 344 -2.95 12.74 -10.25
C ARG A 344 -2.47 11.39 -10.80
N MET A 345 -1.42 10.79 -10.23
CA MET A 345 -1.06 9.40 -10.55
C MET A 345 -2.19 8.42 -10.20
N HIS A 346 -2.83 8.56 -9.03
CA HIS A 346 -3.95 7.71 -8.65
C HIS A 346 -5.22 8.01 -9.45
N LEU A 347 -5.46 9.26 -9.84
CA LEU A 347 -6.52 9.61 -10.80
C LEU A 347 -6.28 8.94 -12.17
N LEU A 348 -5.05 8.97 -12.67
CA LEU A 348 -4.68 8.29 -13.91
C LEU A 348 -4.85 6.76 -13.79
N LYS A 349 -4.49 6.18 -12.63
CA LYS A 349 -4.72 4.76 -12.33
C LYS A 349 -6.21 4.43 -12.26
N LEU A 350 -7.05 5.29 -11.68
CA LEU A 350 -8.51 5.12 -11.67
C LEU A 350 -9.07 5.07 -13.10
N ILE A 351 -8.63 5.99 -13.97
CA ILE A 351 -9.00 5.96 -15.40
C ILE A 351 -8.53 4.66 -16.05
N GLN A 352 -7.28 4.22 -15.76
CA GLN A 352 -6.76 2.95 -16.28
C GLN A 352 -7.67 1.78 -15.92
N VAL A 353 -8.04 1.65 -14.64
CA VAL A 353 -8.89 0.54 -14.17
C VAL A 353 -10.29 0.63 -14.78
N LEU A 354 -10.88 1.83 -14.89
CA LEU A 354 -12.18 2.04 -15.54
C LEU A 354 -12.17 1.62 -17.02
N VAL A 355 -11.12 1.98 -17.77
CA VAL A 355 -11.00 1.58 -19.18
C VAL A 355 -10.76 0.08 -19.32
N GLN A 356 -10.04 -0.54 -18.38
CA GLN A 356 -9.78 -1.98 -18.37
C GLN A 356 -11.02 -2.84 -18.04
N THR A 357 -12.13 -2.23 -17.62
CA THR A 357 -13.42 -2.93 -17.50
C THR A 357 -13.98 -3.40 -18.84
N ASN A 358 -13.50 -2.81 -19.95
CA ASN A 358 -14.03 -2.99 -21.30
C ASN A 358 -15.52 -2.60 -21.46
N ASP A 359 -16.07 -1.79 -20.54
CA ASP A 359 -17.43 -1.25 -20.67
C ASP A 359 -17.46 -0.13 -21.72
N TYR A 360 -18.19 -0.37 -22.82
CA TYR A 360 -18.28 0.56 -23.94
C TYR A 360 -18.91 1.91 -23.57
N LYS A 361 -19.87 1.95 -22.65
CA LYS A 361 -20.50 3.22 -22.24
C LYS A 361 -19.50 4.08 -21.48
N ILE A 362 -18.80 3.50 -20.51
CA ILE A 362 -17.79 4.18 -19.71
C ILE A 362 -16.69 4.75 -20.62
N ILE A 363 -16.15 3.91 -21.51
CA ILE A 363 -15.05 4.28 -22.39
C ILE A 363 -15.49 5.36 -23.39
N LYS A 364 -16.72 5.27 -23.93
CA LYS A 364 -17.24 6.31 -24.82
C LYS A 364 -17.39 7.66 -24.12
N ILE A 365 -17.88 7.68 -22.89
CA ILE A 365 -18.00 8.93 -22.11
C ILE A 365 -16.62 9.53 -21.87
N LEU A 366 -15.63 8.73 -21.45
CA LEU A 366 -14.27 9.21 -21.22
C LEU A 366 -13.61 9.78 -22.48
N ILE A 367 -13.78 9.13 -23.63
CA ILE A 367 -13.28 9.64 -24.93
C ILE A 367 -13.98 10.96 -25.29
N ASN A 368 -15.30 11.05 -25.11
CA ASN A 368 -16.05 12.29 -25.35
C ASN A 368 -15.58 13.44 -24.42
N CYS A 369 -15.11 13.09 -23.22
CA CYS A 369 -14.50 14.02 -22.26
C CYS A 369 -13.00 14.27 -22.54
N ARG A 370 -12.55 14.07 -23.79
CA ARG A 370 -11.19 14.38 -24.27
C ARG A 370 -10.07 13.60 -23.58
N LEU A 371 -10.34 12.35 -23.17
CA LEU A 371 -9.33 11.51 -22.50
C LEU A 371 -8.03 11.40 -23.32
N ILE A 372 -8.11 11.07 -24.60
CA ILE A 372 -6.92 10.82 -25.42
C ILE A 372 -6.06 12.09 -25.56
N GLN A 373 -6.69 13.25 -25.74
CA GLN A 373 -5.97 14.53 -25.76
C GLN A 373 -5.30 14.83 -24.42
N ALA A 374 -5.98 14.58 -23.30
CA ALA A 374 -5.38 14.76 -21.97
C ALA A 374 -4.14 13.86 -21.79
N LEU A 375 -4.19 12.60 -22.27
CA LEU A 375 -3.04 11.69 -22.25
C LEU A 375 -1.86 12.25 -23.06
N TYR A 376 -2.11 12.81 -24.25
CA TYR A 376 -1.06 13.41 -25.08
C TYR A 376 -0.37 14.58 -24.37
N VAL A 377 -1.16 15.47 -23.75
CA VAL A 377 -0.62 16.61 -22.99
C VAL A 377 0.30 16.13 -21.87
N ILE A 378 -0.13 15.16 -21.05
CA ILE A 378 0.70 14.68 -19.93
C ILE A 378 1.93 13.89 -20.39
N ILE A 379 1.86 13.14 -21.50
CA ILE A 379 3.01 12.40 -22.04
C ILE A 379 4.14 13.38 -22.42
N LEU A 380 3.79 14.46 -23.13
CA LEU A 380 4.77 15.48 -23.56
C LEU A 380 5.25 16.34 -22.39
N LYS A 381 4.33 16.78 -21.52
CA LYS A 381 4.68 17.60 -20.35
C LYS A 381 5.60 16.87 -19.38
N TYR A 382 5.44 15.56 -19.20
CA TYR A 382 6.25 14.74 -18.30
C TYR A 382 7.16 13.79 -19.07
N GLU A 383 8.10 14.38 -19.80
CA GLU A 383 8.92 13.72 -20.82
C GLU A 383 9.75 12.50 -20.35
N SER A 384 10.08 12.42 -19.07
CA SER A 384 10.93 11.38 -18.48
C SER A 384 10.21 10.55 -17.42
N ASN A 385 8.89 10.66 -17.28
CA ASN A 385 8.14 9.90 -16.28
C ASN A 385 7.63 8.56 -16.85
N ASN A 386 8.43 7.52 -16.67
CA ASN A 386 8.11 6.17 -17.16
C ASN A 386 6.79 5.59 -16.61
N GLN A 387 6.39 5.96 -15.38
CA GLN A 387 5.16 5.45 -14.79
C GLN A 387 3.92 6.04 -15.48
N ILE A 388 3.96 7.34 -15.79
CA ILE A 388 2.89 8.00 -16.56
C ILE A 388 2.79 7.35 -17.93
N HIS A 389 3.92 7.19 -18.62
CA HIS A 389 3.94 6.62 -19.97
C HIS A 389 3.43 5.18 -20.00
N ALA A 390 3.85 4.34 -19.05
CA ALA A 390 3.36 2.97 -18.94
C ALA A 390 1.85 2.90 -18.64
N CYS A 391 1.32 3.82 -17.83
CA CYS A 391 -0.11 3.88 -17.54
C CYS A 391 -0.92 4.35 -18.77
N CYS A 392 -0.43 5.37 -19.48
CA CYS A 392 -1.04 5.85 -20.73
C CYS A 392 -1.04 4.76 -21.81
N ASP A 393 0.03 3.97 -21.91
CA ASP A 393 0.12 2.81 -22.79
C ASP A 393 -0.97 1.78 -22.49
N LYS A 394 -1.12 1.39 -21.22
CA LYS A 394 -2.18 0.47 -20.79
C LYS A 394 -3.57 0.99 -21.16
N ILE A 395 -3.83 2.29 -20.96
CA ILE A 395 -5.12 2.92 -21.32
C ILE A 395 -5.36 2.85 -22.83
N LEU A 396 -4.40 3.32 -23.65
CA LEU A 396 -4.56 3.37 -25.10
C LEU A 396 -4.72 1.97 -25.70
N ARG A 397 -3.93 1.00 -25.24
CA ARG A 397 -4.05 -0.40 -25.68
C ARG A 397 -5.42 -0.98 -25.37
N ALA A 398 -5.92 -0.76 -24.15
CA ALA A 398 -7.24 -1.24 -23.76
C ALA A 398 -8.35 -0.66 -24.65
N ILE A 399 -8.29 0.62 -25.03
CA ILE A 399 -9.25 1.23 -25.97
C ILE A 399 -9.13 0.59 -27.37
N ILE A 400 -7.91 0.41 -27.87
CA ILE A 400 -7.65 -0.19 -29.20
C ILE A 400 -8.14 -1.65 -29.23
N ASP A 401 -7.98 -2.39 -28.13
CA ASP A 401 -8.31 -3.82 -28.03
C ASP A 401 -9.81 -4.13 -28.09
N LEU A 402 -10.68 -3.14 -27.81
CA LEU A 402 -12.13 -3.31 -27.95
C LEU A 402 -12.55 -3.67 -29.38
N ASN A 403 -11.71 -3.33 -30.37
CA ASN A 403 -11.91 -3.60 -31.80
C ASN A 403 -13.29 -3.15 -32.34
N GLN A 404 -13.90 -2.13 -31.73
CA GLN A 404 -15.14 -1.53 -32.22
C GLN A 404 -14.84 -0.44 -33.24
N ASP A 405 -15.76 -0.31 -34.20
CA ASP A 405 -15.60 0.62 -35.31
C ASP A 405 -15.53 2.08 -34.85
N ASP A 406 -16.38 2.46 -33.89
CA ASP A 406 -16.49 3.82 -33.35
C ASP A 406 -15.22 4.21 -32.59
N PHE A 407 -14.72 3.34 -31.68
CA PHE A 407 -13.50 3.62 -30.92
C PHE A 407 -12.26 3.66 -31.80
N THR A 408 -12.20 2.80 -32.82
CA THR A 408 -11.12 2.83 -33.81
C THR A 408 -11.12 4.19 -34.54
N GLN A 409 -12.31 4.66 -34.96
CA GLN A 409 -12.45 5.96 -35.60
C GLN A 409 -12.08 7.10 -34.65
N ASP A 410 -12.52 7.05 -33.40
CA ASP A 410 -12.18 8.06 -32.40
C ASP A 410 -10.65 8.15 -32.18
N VAL A 411 -9.96 7.02 -32.10
CA VAL A 411 -8.50 6.99 -31.88
C VAL A 411 -7.72 7.50 -33.10
N PHE A 412 -8.08 7.06 -34.32
CA PHE A 412 -7.26 7.34 -35.51
C PHE A 412 -7.71 8.57 -36.31
N GLU A 413 -9.01 8.90 -36.35
CA GLU A 413 -9.50 10.08 -37.08
C GLU A 413 -9.68 11.29 -36.17
N ASN A 414 -10.39 11.12 -35.04
CA ASN A 414 -10.73 12.26 -34.17
C ASN A 414 -9.56 12.73 -33.30
N ASN A 415 -8.67 11.80 -32.94
CA ASN A 415 -7.50 12.07 -32.09
C ASN A 415 -6.16 11.97 -32.82
N ASP A 416 -6.15 11.48 -34.06
CA ASP A 416 -4.98 11.44 -34.94
C ASP A 416 -3.70 10.86 -34.28
N LEU A 417 -3.85 9.71 -33.61
CA LEU A 417 -2.77 9.03 -32.90
C LEU A 417 -1.51 8.83 -33.77
N LEU A 418 -1.68 8.56 -35.07
CA LEU A 418 -0.56 8.31 -35.97
C LEU A 418 0.29 9.56 -36.17
N ASN A 419 -0.33 10.71 -36.49
CA ASN A 419 0.42 11.94 -36.70
C ASN A 419 1.00 12.45 -35.39
N TYR A 420 0.30 12.27 -34.26
CA TYR A 420 0.86 12.57 -32.94
C TYR A 420 2.17 11.80 -32.67
N ILE A 421 2.23 10.49 -32.97
CA ILE A 421 3.45 9.69 -32.82
C ILE A 421 4.54 10.19 -33.78
N VAL A 422 4.21 10.37 -35.07
CA VAL A 422 5.19 10.75 -36.10
C VAL A 422 5.80 12.13 -35.83
N GLN A 423 5.01 13.09 -35.36
CA GLN A 423 5.47 14.45 -35.05
C GLN A 423 6.41 14.50 -33.84
N ASN A 424 6.20 13.62 -32.85
CA ASN A 424 6.96 13.66 -31.60
C ASN A 424 8.13 12.66 -31.57
N HIS A 425 8.11 11.61 -32.41
CA HIS A 425 9.20 10.64 -32.54
C HIS A 425 10.29 11.15 -33.51
N THR A 426 11.00 12.18 -33.07
CA THR A 426 12.06 12.86 -33.84
C THR A 426 13.45 12.61 -33.25
N VAL A 427 14.48 12.89 -34.05
CA VAL A 427 15.88 12.77 -33.60
C VAL A 427 16.16 13.70 -32.41
N GLU A 428 15.54 14.88 -32.37
CA GLU A 428 15.67 15.85 -31.28
C GLU A 428 15.12 15.30 -29.95
N ASN A 429 14.02 14.55 -30.03
CA ASN A 429 13.39 13.93 -28.88
C ASN A 429 13.99 12.58 -28.49
N SER A 430 14.99 12.05 -29.21
CA SER A 430 15.56 10.71 -29.00
C SER A 430 16.09 10.41 -27.59
N LYS A 431 16.35 11.44 -26.78
CA LYS A 431 16.81 11.32 -25.38
C LYS A 431 15.69 11.39 -24.34
N LYS A 432 14.44 11.60 -24.78
CA LYS A 432 13.26 11.76 -23.92
C LYS A 432 12.66 10.38 -23.63
N GLY A 433 12.18 10.18 -22.40
CA GLY A 433 11.65 8.88 -21.95
C GLY A 433 10.42 8.41 -22.72
N PHE A 434 9.55 9.35 -23.14
CA PHE A 434 8.33 9.01 -23.88
C PHE A 434 8.59 8.36 -25.25
N ILE A 435 9.80 8.47 -25.82
CA ILE A 435 10.15 7.79 -27.08
C ILE A 435 10.07 6.27 -26.94
N GLY A 436 10.43 5.73 -25.77
CA GLY A 436 10.27 4.30 -25.48
C GLY A 436 8.80 3.89 -25.59
N PHE A 437 7.91 4.68 -24.99
CA PHE A 437 6.47 4.50 -25.11
C PHE A 437 5.97 4.60 -26.57
N MET A 438 6.37 5.65 -27.31
CA MET A 438 5.98 5.81 -28.72
C MET A 438 6.42 4.60 -29.56
N THR A 439 7.62 4.09 -29.33
CA THR A 439 8.15 2.90 -30.03
C THR A 439 7.36 1.64 -29.68
N GLN A 440 7.00 1.47 -28.40
CA GLN A 440 6.18 0.35 -27.94
C GLN A 440 4.76 0.36 -28.51
N ILE A 441 4.09 1.52 -28.52
CA ILE A 441 2.74 1.63 -29.09
C ILE A 441 2.77 1.51 -30.62
N SER A 442 3.79 2.03 -31.31
CA SER A 442 3.96 1.83 -32.76
C SER A 442 4.12 0.36 -33.13
N ASN A 443 4.98 -0.37 -32.40
CA ASN A 443 5.16 -1.80 -32.61
C ASN A 443 3.86 -2.58 -32.38
N TYR A 444 3.10 -2.18 -31.37
CA TYR A 444 1.81 -2.78 -31.06
C TYR A 444 0.76 -2.53 -32.16
N LEU A 445 0.69 -1.31 -32.70
CA LEU A 445 -0.19 -0.97 -33.81
C LEU A 445 0.12 -1.82 -35.06
N GLU A 446 1.41 -1.99 -35.40
CA GLU A 446 1.84 -2.85 -36.52
C GLU A 446 1.48 -4.33 -36.29
N GLU A 447 1.55 -4.81 -35.05
CA GLU A 447 1.11 -6.16 -34.70
C GLU A 447 -0.42 -6.30 -34.80
N LYS A 448 -1.18 -5.36 -34.23
CA LYS A 448 -2.65 -5.37 -34.26
C LYS A 448 -3.20 -5.18 -35.67
N ALA A 449 -2.52 -4.44 -36.54
CA ALA A 449 -2.88 -4.32 -37.95
C ALA A 449 -2.86 -5.64 -38.71
N LYS A 450 -2.10 -6.65 -38.26
CA LYS A 450 -2.13 -8.00 -38.84
C LYS A 450 -3.44 -8.73 -38.54
N GLN A 451 -4.08 -8.40 -37.42
CA GLN A 451 -5.31 -9.03 -36.93
C GLN A 451 -6.56 -8.21 -37.32
N ASN A 452 -6.45 -6.88 -37.38
CA ASN A 452 -7.56 -5.98 -37.67
C ASN A 452 -7.40 -5.24 -39.02
N SER A 453 -8.29 -5.56 -39.96
CA SER A 453 -8.25 -4.99 -41.32
C SER A 453 -8.51 -3.48 -41.39
N LYS A 454 -9.23 -2.89 -40.42
CA LYS A 454 -9.52 -1.46 -40.39
C LYS A 454 -8.31 -0.66 -39.90
N ILE A 455 -7.65 -1.14 -38.85
CA ILE A 455 -6.37 -0.57 -38.38
C ILE A 455 -5.34 -0.64 -39.53
N SER A 456 -5.26 -1.77 -40.24
CA SER A 456 -4.39 -1.89 -41.42
C SER A 456 -4.68 -0.86 -42.51
N LYS A 457 -5.96 -0.52 -42.75
CA LYS A 457 -6.32 0.57 -43.68
C LYS A 457 -5.85 1.93 -43.20
N PHE A 458 -6.03 2.26 -41.91
CA PHE A 458 -5.54 3.53 -41.35
C PHE A 458 -4.02 3.66 -41.47
N LEU A 459 -3.26 2.63 -41.11
CA LEU A 459 -1.80 2.64 -41.24
C LEU A 459 -1.35 2.77 -42.70
N ARG A 460 -2.04 2.11 -43.65
CA ARG A 460 -1.71 2.21 -45.08
C ARG A 460 -2.09 3.54 -45.71
N ASN A 461 -3.17 4.16 -45.26
CA ASN A 461 -3.63 5.43 -45.82
C ASN A 461 -2.80 6.63 -45.34
N ASN A 462 -2.07 6.49 -44.24
CA ASN A 462 -1.21 7.54 -43.71
C ASN A 462 0.21 7.44 -44.30
N GLU A 463 0.53 8.31 -45.26
CA GLU A 463 1.85 8.36 -45.90
C GLU A 463 2.99 8.70 -44.91
N GLN A 464 2.72 9.56 -43.93
CA GLN A 464 3.71 9.95 -42.92
C GLN A 464 4.05 8.76 -42.00
N TRP A 465 3.04 7.95 -41.66
CA TRP A 465 3.24 6.72 -40.91
C TRP A 465 4.11 5.72 -41.66
N GLN A 466 3.88 5.51 -42.97
CA GLN A 466 4.71 4.60 -43.76
C GLN A 466 6.17 5.04 -43.79
N GLN A 467 6.43 6.33 -44.01
CA GLN A 467 7.79 6.87 -44.00
C GLN A 467 8.46 6.74 -42.63
N PHE A 468 7.69 6.93 -41.55
CA PHE A 468 8.16 6.72 -40.19
C PHE A 468 8.53 5.26 -39.91
N THR A 469 7.67 4.32 -40.31
CA THR A 469 7.89 2.88 -40.10
C THR A 469 9.14 2.40 -40.84
N GLU A 470 9.31 2.81 -42.10
CA GLU A 470 10.46 2.43 -42.93
C GLU A 470 11.78 3.01 -42.43
N ASN A 471 11.81 4.31 -42.11
CA ASN A 471 13.06 5.01 -41.83
C ASN A 471 13.47 4.99 -40.36
N ILE A 472 12.50 5.10 -39.44
CA ILE A 472 12.75 5.28 -38.00
C ILE A 472 12.46 3.98 -37.24
N LEU A 473 11.22 3.49 -37.28
CA LEU A 473 10.79 2.36 -36.43
C LEU A 473 11.59 1.08 -36.73
N ASN A 474 11.79 0.73 -38.00
CA ASN A 474 12.57 -0.44 -38.39
C ASN A 474 14.05 -0.34 -37.98
N THR A 475 14.64 0.85 -38.12
CA THR A 475 16.00 1.14 -37.68
C THR A 475 16.15 0.97 -36.17
N VAL A 476 15.23 1.53 -35.39
CA VAL A 476 15.20 1.38 -33.92
C VAL A 476 15.02 -0.09 -33.52
N ASN A 477 14.03 -0.76 -34.11
CA ASN A 477 13.75 -2.18 -33.84
C ASN A 477 14.94 -3.09 -34.15
N SER A 478 15.70 -2.81 -35.22
CA SER A 478 16.88 -3.60 -35.57
C SER A 478 18.00 -3.51 -34.52
N LYS A 479 18.01 -2.44 -33.71
CA LYS A 479 18.96 -2.24 -32.61
C LYS A 479 18.44 -2.78 -31.28
N GLU A 480 17.14 -2.61 -31.01
CA GLU A 480 16.55 -2.89 -29.68
C GLU A 480 15.97 -4.29 -29.51
N LYS A 481 15.45 -4.91 -30.58
CA LYS A 481 14.87 -6.27 -30.51
C LYS A 481 15.87 -7.43 -30.43
N PRO A 482 17.09 -7.35 -30.98
CA PRO A 482 18.05 -8.45 -30.86
C PRO A 482 18.49 -8.62 -29.40
N TYR A 483 18.37 -9.83 -28.87
CA TYR A 483 19.01 -10.16 -27.61
C TYR A 483 20.53 -10.16 -27.76
N LEU A 484 21.23 -9.79 -26.69
CA LEU A 484 22.69 -9.98 -26.62
C LEU A 484 22.99 -11.46 -26.90
N CYS A 485 23.87 -11.73 -27.87
CA CYS A 485 24.21 -13.08 -28.33
C CYS A 485 23.05 -13.91 -28.92
N ASN A 486 21.97 -13.28 -29.39
CA ASN A 486 20.77 -13.95 -29.95
C ASN A 486 20.12 -14.97 -28.99
N ALA A 487 20.39 -14.88 -27.70
CA ALA A 487 19.83 -15.74 -26.68
C ALA A 487 18.90 -14.90 -25.79
N ASN A 488 17.61 -15.23 -25.76
CA ASN A 488 16.68 -14.60 -24.83
C ASN A 488 17.12 -14.92 -23.39
N PRO A 489 17.50 -13.91 -22.57
CA PRO A 489 17.93 -14.14 -21.20
C PRO A 489 16.79 -14.59 -20.27
N ARG A 490 15.52 -14.49 -20.70
CA ARG A 490 14.33 -14.99 -19.99
C ARG A 490 13.47 -15.85 -20.92
N PRO A 491 13.86 -17.11 -21.21
CA PRO A 491 13.14 -17.99 -22.13
C PRO A 491 11.79 -18.51 -21.60
N SER A 492 11.38 -18.15 -20.37
CA SER A 492 10.27 -18.79 -19.65
C SER A 492 9.05 -17.90 -19.34
N GLN A 493 8.91 -16.71 -19.95
CA GLN A 493 7.64 -15.98 -19.83
C GLN A 493 6.60 -16.56 -20.79
N GLU A 494 5.65 -17.32 -20.25
CA GLU A 494 4.28 -17.33 -20.75
C GLU A 494 3.74 -15.88 -20.78
N PRO A 495 2.79 -15.56 -21.68
CA PRO A 495 2.40 -14.17 -21.96
C PRO A 495 2.08 -13.38 -20.69
N ASP A 496 2.66 -12.18 -20.59
CA ASP A 496 2.51 -11.24 -19.47
C ASP A 496 1.03 -10.88 -19.22
N VAL A 497 0.35 -11.67 -18.40
CA VAL A 497 -0.74 -11.20 -17.56
C VAL A 497 -0.08 -10.63 -16.32
N LEU A 498 0.12 -9.31 -16.31
CA LEU A 498 0.65 -8.58 -15.16
C LEU A 498 -0.39 -8.56 -14.04
N ASP A 499 -0.47 -9.64 -13.26
CA ASP A 499 -1.08 -9.62 -11.94
C ASP A 499 -0.07 -8.98 -10.96
N GLU A 500 -0.21 -7.67 -10.74
CA GLU A 500 0.54 -6.89 -9.73
C GLU A 500 0.16 -7.25 -8.27
N GLN A 501 -0.40 -8.44 -8.00
CA GLN A 501 -0.86 -8.83 -6.66
C GLN A 501 -0.16 -10.04 -6.03
N GLU A 502 0.81 -10.68 -6.68
CA GLU A 502 1.63 -11.69 -6.00
C GLU A 502 2.84 -11.04 -5.33
N THR A 503 2.67 -10.58 -4.10
CA THR A 503 3.80 -10.43 -3.16
C THR A 503 4.59 -11.74 -3.16
N ASP A 504 5.86 -11.66 -3.54
CA ASP A 504 6.83 -12.76 -3.55
C ASP A 504 6.95 -13.40 -2.15
N ASN A 505 6.06 -14.33 -1.84
CA ASN A 505 6.13 -15.12 -0.63
C ASN A 505 7.35 -16.05 -0.74
N ILE A 506 8.20 -16.05 0.29
CA ILE A 506 9.42 -16.88 0.44
C ILE A 506 9.14 -18.36 0.11
N LEU A 507 7.92 -18.85 0.35
CA LEU A 507 7.45 -20.19 0.00
C LEU A 507 7.43 -20.50 -1.50
N ASN A 508 7.11 -19.51 -2.36
CA ASN A 508 7.12 -19.67 -3.81
C ASN A 508 8.55 -19.68 -4.36
N ILE A 509 9.45 -18.90 -3.76
CA ILE A 509 10.89 -18.93 -4.04
C ILE A 509 11.46 -20.31 -3.67
N LEU A 510 11.14 -20.83 -2.48
CA LEU A 510 11.55 -22.17 -2.03
C LEU A 510 10.99 -23.31 -2.90
N ARG A 511 9.74 -23.19 -3.38
CA ARG A 511 9.17 -24.15 -4.35
C ARG A 511 9.88 -24.12 -5.70
N LYS A 512 10.16 -22.93 -6.24
CA LYS A 512 10.92 -22.77 -7.49
C LYS A 512 12.35 -23.31 -7.34
N PHE A 513 12.96 -23.11 -6.18
CA PHE A 513 14.29 -23.64 -5.84
C PHE A 513 14.29 -25.18 -5.81
N ASN A 514 13.36 -25.81 -5.09
CA ASN A 514 13.25 -27.27 -5.02
C ASN A 514 12.90 -27.93 -6.37
N ASN A 515 12.07 -27.28 -7.19
CA ASN A 515 11.72 -27.81 -8.51
C ASN A 515 12.89 -27.79 -9.50
N ASN A 516 13.84 -26.85 -9.35
CA ASN A 516 15.06 -26.82 -10.17
C ASN A 516 16.05 -27.94 -9.77
N PHE A 517 16.12 -28.31 -8.48
CA PHE A 517 16.94 -29.44 -8.03
C PHE A 517 16.42 -30.82 -8.51
N GLN A 518 15.10 -30.98 -8.68
CA GLN A 518 14.54 -32.25 -9.19
C GLN A 518 14.74 -32.45 -10.70
N LYS A 519 15.02 -31.39 -11.46
CA LYS A 519 15.27 -31.49 -12.91
C LYS A 519 16.71 -31.90 -13.25
N SER A 520 17.66 -31.72 -12.34
CA SER A 520 19.07 -32.13 -12.54
C SER A 520 19.33 -33.64 -12.37
N ASP A 521 18.41 -34.41 -11.77
CA ASP A 521 18.64 -35.84 -11.46
C ASP A 521 18.15 -36.82 -12.54
N LYS A 522 17.69 -36.35 -13.71
CA LYS A 522 17.20 -37.26 -14.78
C LYS A 522 18.16 -37.49 -15.95
N HIS A 523 19.39 -36.99 -15.88
CA HIS A 523 20.41 -37.29 -16.90
C HIS A 523 21.81 -37.52 -16.32
N VAL A 524 22.02 -38.68 -15.69
CA VAL A 524 23.35 -39.34 -15.68
C VAL A 524 23.15 -40.83 -15.90
N GLY A 525 23.60 -41.31 -17.06
CA GLY A 525 23.66 -42.73 -17.39
C GLY A 525 24.73 -43.44 -16.58
N ASN A 526 24.49 -44.74 -16.35
CA ASN A 526 25.40 -45.71 -15.77
C ASN A 526 26.86 -45.46 -16.16
N ASN A 527 27.72 -45.21 -15.16
CA ASN A 527 29.11 -45.62 -15.19
C ASN A 527 29.53 -45.96 -13.76
N GLU A 528 29.75 -47.26 -13.54
CA GLU A 528 30.49 -47.79 -12.41
C GLU A 528 31.92 -47.25 -12.49
N ASN A 529 32.31 -46.41 -11.53
CA ASN A 529 33.66 -46.32 -10.94
C ASN A 529 33.64 -45.18 -9.90
N GLY A 530 34.00 -45.54 -8.67
CA GLY A 530 33.93 -44.63 -7.52
C GLY A 530 34.96 -43.52 -7.61
N GLU A 531 34.48 -42.27 -7.59
CA GLU A 531 35.17 -41.06 -7.14
C GLU A 531 34.16 -39.90 -7.24
N GLY A 532 33.55 -39.52 -6.12
CA GLY A 532 32.46 -38.53 -6.15
C GLY A 532 31.98 -38.06 -4.78
N VAL A 533 32.88 -37.90 -3.81
CA VAL A 533 32.55 -37.26 -2.52
C VAL A 533 33.76 -36.46 -2.03
N LEU A 534 34.20 -35.44 -2.76
CA LEU A 534 35.29 -34.53 -2.30
C LEU A 534 35.16 -33.08 -2.77
N ARG A 535 33.99 -32.61 -3.23
CA ARG A 535 33.80 -31.22 -3.70
C ARG A 535 32.80 -30.37 -2.94
N ASN A 536 32.22 -30.87 -1.84
CA ASN A 536 31.18 -30.16 -1.08
C ASN A 536 31.69 -29.51 0.21
N THR A 537 33.00 -29.37 0.41
CA THR A 537 33.60 -28.75 1.61
C THR A 537 34.41 -27.49 1.35
N GLU A 538 34.59 -27.07 0.09
CA GLU A 538 35.38 -25.87 -0.23
C GLU A 538 34.52 -24.61 -0.44
N VAL A 539 33.25 -24.73 -0.84
CA VAL A 539 32.37 -23.58 -1.11
C VAL A 539 31.71 -23.01 0.16
N LEU A 540 31.70 -23.77 1.26
CA LEU A 540 31.15 -23.30 2.54
C LEU A 540 32.18 -22.53 3.40
N ASN A 541 33.48 -22.61 3.08
CA ASN A 541 34.53 -21.91 3.82
C ASN A 541 34.84 -20.51 3.26
N GLU A 542 34.40 -20.17 2.04
CA GLU A 542 34.59 -18.83 1.46
C GLU A 542 33.49 -17.83 1.86
N PHE A 543 32.34 -18.29 2.36
CA PHE A 543 31.26 -17.41 2.83
C PHE A 543 31.39 -16.97 4.29
N GLU A 544 32.34 -17.54 5.05
CA GLU A 544 32.61 -17.16 6.46
C GLU A 544 33.82 -16.22 6.62
N GLN A 545 34.51 -15.85 5.53
CA GLN A 545 35.62 -14.87 5.57
C GLN A 545 35.20 -13.43 5.19
N ASP A 546 34.11 -13.24 4.45
CA ASP A 546 33.67 -11.90 4.00
C ASP A 546 32.74 -11.16 4.99
N GLN A 547 32.52 -11.70 6.20
CA GLN A 547 31.75 -11.01 7.27
C GLN A 547 32.60 -10.58 8.48
N GLN A 548 33.93 -10.55 8.33
CA GLN A 548 34.84 -10.05 9.37
C GLN A 548 35.69 -8.83 8.98
N GLU A 549 35.49 -8.23 7.80
CA GLU A 549 36.23 -7.02 7.38
C GLU A 549 35.42 -5.70 7.39
N ASP A 550 34.13 -5.71 7.73
CA ASP A 550 33.30 -4.48 7.81
C ASP A 550 33.33 -3.74 9.17
N ASN A 551 34.37 -3.94 10.00
CA ASN A 551 34.49 -3.31 11.32
C ASN A 551 35.86 -2.63 11.59
N ALA A 552 36.51 -2.10 10.55
CA ALA A 552 37.78 -1.39 10.73
C ALA A 552 38.07 -0.28 9.70
N GLU A 553 37.10 0.58 9.35
CA GLU A 553 37.38 1.86 8.68
C GLU A 553 36.50 3.00 9.24
N GLU A 554 36.55 3.20 10.55
CA GLU A 554 36.22 4.48 11.20
C GLU A 554 37.41 4.88 12.08
N GLU A 555 38.47 5.43 11.48
CA GLU A 555 39.45 6.31 12.13
C GLU A 555 40.49 6.77 11.08
N GLY A 556 40.27 7.95 10.49
CA GLY A 556 41.25 8.51 9.54
C GLY A 556 40.75 9.63 8.62
N VAL A 557 39.89 10.53 9.09
CA VAL A 557 39.56 11.77 8.34
C VAL A 557 40.01 12.97 9.15
N GLN A 558 41.31 13.25 9.08
CA GLN A 558 41.93 14.53 9.39
C GLN A 558 43.27 14.56 8.65
N GLU A 559 43.54 15.65 7.95
CA GLU A 559 44.70 15.90 7.08
C GLU A 559 44.53 15.53 5.60
N GLU A 560 43.62 16.22 4.91
CA GLU A 560 43.84 16.68 3.52
C GLU A 560 42.92 17.89 3.21
N GLN A 561 42.94 18.86 4.12
CA GLN A 561 42.49 20.24 3.88
C GLN A 561 43.74 21.11 3.98
N ASP A 562 44.43 21.30 2.85
CA ASP A 562 45.31 22.46 2.56
C ASP A 562 46.09 22.21 1.27
N GLN A 563 45.39 22.13 0.13
CA GLN A 563 46.00 22.32 -1.21
C GLN A 563 44.98 22.43 -2.35
N GLN A 564 43.91 23.23 -2.18
CA GLN A 564 43.04 23.63 -3.32
C GLN A 564 42.70 25.12 -3.35
N ASP A 565 43.51 25.97 -2.69
CA ASP A 565 43.44 27.42 -2.84
C ASP A 565 44.68 27.93 -3.57
N LYS A 566 44.62 27.93 -4.92
CA LYS A 566 45.35 28.80 -5.86
C LYS A 566 45.20 28.29 -7.30
N GLN A 567 43.99 28.37 -7.86
CA GLN A 567 43.80 28.43 -9.32
C GLN A 567 42.38 28.87 -9.75
N ASN A 568 41.67 29.58 -8.87
CA ASN A 568 40.47 30.33 -9.25
C ASN A 568 40.91 31.79 -9.45
N ASP A 569 41.02 32.24 -10.70
CA ASP A 569 40.92 33.67 -11.09
C ASP A 569 41.11 33.89 -12.61
N GLU A 570 41.34 32.86 -13.44
CA GLU A 570 41.44 33.03 -14.91
C GLU A 570 40.34 32.34 -15.74
N ASP A 571 39.48 31.52 -15.12
CA ASP A 571 38.38 30.81 -15.82
C ASP A 571 37.03 31.55 -15.79
N ASP A 572 36.83 32.52 -14.91
CA ASP A 572 35.55 33.24 -14.77
C ASP A 572 35.29 34.24 -15.91
N ASP A 573 36.34 34.79 -16.52
CA ASP A 573 36.21 35.74 -17.64
C ASP A 573 35.86 35.06 -18.98
N LYS A 574 36.12 33.75 -19.12
CA LYS A 574 35.72 32.96 -20.28
C LYS A 574 34.25 32.55 -20.23
N VAL A 575 33.73 32.22 -19.05
CA VAL A 575 32.34 31.82 -18.85
C VAL A 575 31.37 32.98 -19.11
N MET A 576 31.79 34.21 -18.80
CA MET A 576 30.99 35.42 -19.07
C MET A 576 30.89 35.78 -20.57
N GLN A 577 31.85 35.40 -21.40
CA GLN A 577 31.78 35.66 -22.85
C GLN A 577 30.90 34.66 -23.61
N GLU A 578 30.85 33.39 -23.18
CA GLU A 578 29.89 32.40 -23.71
C GLU A 578 28.43 32.68 -23.28
N TYR A 579 28.25 33.42 -22.18
CA TYR A 579 26.94 33.80 -21.63
C TYR A 579 26.11 34.72 -22.54
N ASN A 580 26.75 35.48 -23.43
CA ASN A 580 26.06 36.46 -24.29
C ASN A 580 25.70 35.94 -25.69
N GLU A 581 26.14 34.74 -26.08
CA GLU A 581 25.88 34.18 -27.43
C GLU A 581 24.80 33.09 -27.47
N SER A 582 24.39 32.54 -26.32
CA SER A 582 23.33 31.52 -26.29
C SER A 582 21.93 32.15 -26.12
N ASN A 583 21.06 31.94 -27.11
CA ASN A 583 19.67 32.40 -27.16
C ASN A 583 18.80 31.70 -26.08
N PHE A 584 18.97 32.08 -24.81
CA PHE A 584 18.41 31.41 -23.63
C PHE A 584 16.91 31.66 -23.36
N TRP A 585 16.22 32.46 -24.20
CA TRP A 585 14.81 32.85 -24.00
C TRP A 585 13.81 32.18 -24.97
N LYS A 586 14.11 30.98 -25.48
CA LYS A 586 13.11 30.20 -26.23
C LYS A 586 12.54 29.13 -25.31
N LEU A 587 11.23 29.18 -25.04
CA LEU A 587 10.50 28.05 -24.46
C LEU A 587 10.82 26.78 -25.25
N ASP A 588 11.00 25.65 -24.54
CA ASP A 588 11.17 24.34 -25.17
C ASP A 588 9.97 24.09 -26.10
N VAL A 589 10.23 23.63 -27.32
CA VAL A 589 9.19 23.36 -28.33
C VAL A 589 8.17 22.35 -27.80
N ASN A 590 8.59 21.43 -26.93
CA ASN A 590 7.71 20.45 -26.30
C ASN A 590 6.82 21.07 -25.21
N GLU A 591 7.35 22.01 -24.41
CA GLU A 591 6.52 22.79 -23.47
C GLU A 591 5.52 23.65 -24.22
N LYS A 592 5.94 24.24 -25.33
CA LYS A 592 5.05 25.04 -26.20
C LYS A 592 3.97 24.18 -26.85
N LEU A 593 4.30 22.99 -27.35
CA LEU A 593 3.34 22.05 -27.93
C LEU A 593 2.37 21.51 -26.86
N ALA A 594 2.88 21.18 -25.66
CA ALA A 594 2.04 20.79 -24.54
C ALA A 594 1.10 21.93 -24.10
N GLN A 595 1.60 23.18 -24.10
CA GLN A 595 0.80 24.35 -23.81
C GLN A 595 -0.22 24.63 -24.92
N GLU A 596 0.14 24.51 -26.20
CA GLU A 596 -0.78 24.66 -27.34
C GLU A 596 -1.88 23.57 -27.29
N LEU A 597 -1.55 22.34 -26.91
CA LEU A 597 -2.54 21.28 -26.71
C LEU A 597 -3.44 21.56 -25.49
N LEU A 598 -2.89 22.14 -24.41
CA LEU A 598 -3.63 22.53 -23.22
C LEU A 598 -4.55 23.73 -23.47
N ASP A 599 -4.09 24.73 -24.23
CA ASP A 599 -4.89 25.88 -24.64
C ASP A 599 -6.03 25.48 -25.60
N ASN A 600 -5.83 24.42 -26.39
CA ASN A 600 -6.89 23.80 -27.20
C ASN A 600 -7.78 22.83 -26.41
N PHE A 601 -7.43 22.54 -25.16
CA PHE A 601 -8.19 21.67 -24.25
C PHE A 601 -9.24 22.43 -23.44
N GLU A 602 -9.00 23.71 -23.10
CA GLU A 602 -10.04 24.64 -22.62
C GLU A 602 -11.09 24.93 -23.72
#